data_AF-A0A3M1L5S6-F1
#
_entry.id   AF-A0A3M1L5S6-F1
#
_cell.length_a   1.000
_cell.length_b   1.000
_cell.length_c   1.000
_cell.angle_alpha   90.00
_cell.angle_beta   90.00
_cell.angle_gamma   90.00
#
_symmetry.space_group_name_H-M   'P 1'
#
loop_
_entity.id
_entity.type
_entity.pdbx_description
1 polymer ?
#
loop_
_entity_poly.entity_id
_entity_poly.type
_entity_poly.pdbx_seq_one_letter_code
_entity_poly.pdbx_strand_id
1 'polypeptide(L)'
;NLLLTYTAPHLKGNLTGKFWEYAAAGRPLLALVNGCPDEELEEWTAGLAAGQVFYAREGPEPIARWLEERYREWVGGNFGMNERHSIPIDGLTWKQQARKIWMKPQAMG
;
A
#
# COMPACT_ATOMS: atom_id res chain seq x y z
N ASN A 1 -0.82 -11.54 -3.72
CA ASN A 1 -1.73 -11.25 -2.58
C ASN A 1 -2.73 -10.18 -3.01
N LEU A 2 -3.95 -10.18 -2.46
CA LEU A 2 -4.99 -9.19 -2.77
C LEU A 2 -5.37 -8.42 -1.51
N LEU A 3 -5.22 -7.09 -1.54
CA LEU A 3 -5.72 -6.18 -0.51
C LEU A 3 -6.82 -5.32 -1.11
N LEU A 4 -8.02 -5.44 -0.55
CA LEU A 4 -9.14 -4.58 -0.89
C LEU A 4 -9.32 -3.58 0.24
N THR A 5 -9.26 -2.29 -0.05
CA THR A 5 -9.40 -1.25 0.96
C THR A 5 -10.31 -0.13 0.46
N TYR A 6 -10.95 0.57 1.39
CA TYR A 6 -11.81 1.71 1.10
C TYR A 6 -11.27 2.95 1.82
N THR A 7 -11.18 4.09 1.14
CA THR A 7 -10.56 5.30 1.69
C THR A 7 -11.52 6.49 1.55
N ALA A 8 -11.59 7.33 2.57
CA ALA A 8 -12.42 8.53 2.58
C ALA A 8 -11.57 9.75 3.01
N PRO A 9 -11.93 10.99 2.62
CA PRO A 9 -11.10 12.18 2.88
C PRO A 9 -10.71 12.40 4.36
N HIS A 10 -11.56 11.94 5.29
CA HIS A 10 -11.33 12.04 6.73
C HIS A 10 -10.86 10.71 7.37
N LEU A 11 -10.78 9.64 6.59
CA LEU A 11 -10.33 8.31 7.01
C LEU A 11 -8.89 8.11 6.52
N LYS A 12 -7.94 8.65 7.27
CA LYS A 12 -6.50 8.41 7.09
C LYS A 12 -6.04 7.31 8.05
N GLY A 13 -5.02 6.54 7.65
CA GLY A 13 -4.52 5.42 8.45
C GLY A 13 -5.39 4.16 8.37
N ASN A 14 -6.10 3.94 7.25
CA ASN A 14 -6.80 2.68 7.00
C ASN A 14 -5.83 1.51 6.66
N LEU A 15 -4.56 1.70 6.98
CA LEU A 15 -3.52 0.70 6.89
C LEU A 15 -3.76 -0.37 7.93
N THR A 16 -4.42 -1.42 7.48
CA THR A 16 -4.69 -2.62 8.28
C THR A 16 -3.39 -3.39 8.50
N GLY A 17 -3.25 -4.06 9.66
CA GLY A 17 -2.14 -4.99 9.91
C GLY A 17 -1.95 -6.04 8.80
N LYS A 18 -2.98 -6.31 8.00
CA LYS A 18 -2.92 -7.19 6.82
C LYS A 18 -1.94 -6.72 5.76
N PHE A 19 -1.68 -5.42 5.63
CA PHE A 19 -0.64 -4.92 4.71
C PHE A 19 0.71 -5.50 5.08
N TRP A 20 1.07 -5.43 6.36
CA TRP A 20 2.34 -5.97 6.86
C TRP A 20 2.43 -7.48 6.71
N GLU A 21 1.35 -8.20 6.96
CA GLU A 21 1.28 -9.65 6.73
C GLU A 21 1.50 -10.01 5.26
N TYR A 22 0.86 -9.28 4.34
CA TYR A 22 0.98 -9.53 2.90
C TYR A 22 2.34 -9.11 2.33
N ALA A 23 2.92 -8.03 2.84
CA ALA A 23 4.27 -7.63 2.49
C ALA A 23 5.30 -8.67 2.98
N ALA A 24 5.15 -9.16 4.22
CA ALA A 24 6.03 -10.17 4.81
C ALA A 24 5.94 -11.54 4.11
N ALA A 25 4.82 -11.85 3.47
CA ALA A 25 4.65 -13.08 2.69
C ALA A 25 5.57 -13.16 1.45
N GLY A 26 6.27 -12.08 1.09
CA GLY A 26 7.28 -12.07 0.02
C GLY A 26 6.71 -12.29 -1.37
N ARG A 27 5.41 -12.00 -1.57
CA ARG A 27 4.73 -12.09 -2.87
C ARG A 27 4.16 -10.71 -3.25
N PRO A 28 4.09 -10.39 -4.55
CA PRO A 28 3.54 -9.12 -5.01
C PRO A 28 2.10 -8.93 -4.51
N LEU A 29 1.85 -7.74 -4.00
CA LEU A 29 0.58 -7.28 -3.52
C LEU A 29 -0.13 -6.47 -4.61
N LEU A 30 -1.36 -6.87 -4.93
CA LEU A 30 -2.30 -6.00 -5.64
C LEU A 30 -3.16 -5.33 -4.57
N ALA A 31 -3.02 -4.02 -4.42
CA ALA A 31 -3.86 -3.23 -3.54
C ALA A 31 -4.89 -2.46 -4.37
N LEU A 32 -6.17 -2.79 -4.22
CA LEU A 32 -7.27 -2.08 -4.89
C LEU A 32 -7.96 -1.18 -3.87
N VAL A 33 -7.86 0.12 -4.11
CA VAL A 33 -8.41 1.19 -3.27
C VAL A 33 -9.69 1.71 -3.91
N ASN A 34 -10.79 1.60 -3.19
CA ASN A 34 -12.03 2.27 -3.56
C ASN A 34 -12.16 3.56 -2.74
N GLY A 35 -12.02 4.73 -3.37
CA GLY A 35 -12.10 6.01 -2.68
C GLY A 35 -11.01 7.01 -3.05
N CYS A 36 -10.66 7.89 -2.11
CA CYS A 36 -9.64 8.91 -2.31
C CYS A 36 -8.23 8.31 -2.36
N PRO A 37 -7.25 9.01 -2.96
CA PRO A 37 -5.84 8.61 -2.89
C PRO A 37 -5.37 8.36 -1.45
N ASP A 38 -4.53 7.34 -1.27
CA ASP A 38 -3.87 7.00 -0.01
C ASP A 38 -2.35 7.02 -0.21
N GLU A 39 -1.78 8.21 -0.04
CA GLU A 39 -0.34 8.49 -0.20
C GLU A 39 0.52 7.57 0.69
N GLU A 40 0.05 7.24 1.90
CA GLU A 40 0.80 6.39 2.84
C GLU A 40 0.90 4.95 2.32
N LEU A 41 -0.20 4.43 1.76
CA LEU A 41 -0.21 3.10 1.13
C LEU A 41 0.65 3.05 -0.14
N GLU A 42 0.63 4.11 -0.96
CA GLU A 42 1.47 4.24 -2.15
C GLU A 42 2.96 4.26 -1.79
N GLU A 43 3.34 5.13 -0.86
CA GLU A 43 4.72 5.28 -0.37
C GLU A 43 5.27 3.95 0.16
N TRP A 44 4.50 3.23 0.99
CA TRP A 44 4.98 1.97 1.57
C TRP A 44 5.03 0.85 0.55
N THR A 45 4.03 0.76 -0.33
CA THR A 45 4.02 -0.26 -1.39
C THR A 45 5.22 -0.09 -2.32
N ALA A 46 5.52 1.16 -2.70
CA ALA A 46 6.67 1.50 -3.53
C ALA A 46 7.99 1.27 -2.78
N GLY A 47 8.14 1.79 -1.56
CA GLY A 47 9.37 1.70 -0.78
C GLY A 47 9.78 0.26 -0.42
N LEU A 48 8.81 -0.66 -0.34
CA LEU A 48 9.05 -2.08 -0.11
C LEU A 48 9.25 -2.91 -1.37
N ALA A 49 9.05 -2.32 -2.55
CA ALA A 49 8.78 -3.06 -3.78
C ALA A 49 7.74 -4.18 -3.54
N ALA A 50 6.69 -3.87 -2.75
CA ALA A 50 5.75 -4.86 -2.28
C ALA A 50 4.69 -5.24 -3.32
N GLY A 51 4.57 -4.47 -4.40
CA GLY A 51 3.56 -4.67 -5.44
C GLY A 51 3.07 -3.34 -6.01
N GLN A 52 1.77 -3.25 -6.30
CA GLN A 52 1.16 -2.10 -6.97
C GLN A 52 -0.18 -1.71 -6.33
N VAL A 53 -0.40 -0.40 -6.19
CA VAL A 53 -1.68 0.21 -5.79
C VAL A 53 -2.46 0.61 -7.05
N PHE A 54 -3.75 0.30 -7.05
CA PHE A 54 -4.73 0.66 -8.07
C PHE A 54 -5.94 1.32 -7.43
N TYR A 55 -6.56 2.26 -8.13
CA TYR A 55 -7.79 2.90 -7.69
C TYR A 55 -8.98 2.45 -8.53
N ALA A 56 -10.11 2.18 -7.89
CA ALA A 56 -11.33 1.71 -8.58
C ALA A 56 -11.78 2.65 -9.74
N ARG A 57 -11.46 3.95 -9.63
CA ARG A 57 -11.76 4.96 -10.67
C ARG A 57 -10.94 4.82 -11.95
N GLU A 58 -9.85 4.06 -11.93
CA GLU A 58 -8.94 3.88 -13.07
C GLU A 58 -9.44 2.81 -14.05
N GLY A 59 -10.50 2.09 -13.69
CA GLY A 59 -11.04 0.99 -14.49
C GLY A 59 -10.22 -0.30 -14.37
N PRO A 60 -10.69 -1.38 -15.00
CA PRO A 60 -10.05 -2.70 -14.90
C PRO A 60 -8.80 -2.86 -15.77
N GLU A 61 -8.61 -2.05 -16.82
CA GLU A 61 -7.56 -2.24 -17.82
C GLU A 61 -6.13 -2.19 -17.23
N PRO A 62 -5.78 -1.22 -16.36
CA PRO A 62 -4.44 -1.19 -15.74
C PRO A 62 -4.18 -2.43 -14.88
N ILE A 63 -5.21 -2.91 -14.18
CA ILE A 63 -5.14 -4.10 -13.32
C ILE A 63 -4.93 -5.34 -14.17
N ALA A 64 -5.68 -5.49 -15.27
CA ALA A 64 -5.57 -6.62 -16.18
C ALA A 64 -4.15 -6.71 -16.79
N ARG A 65 -3.59 -5.58 -17.22
CA ARG A 65 -2.23 -5.51 -17.75
C ARG A 65 -1.20 -5.95 -16.71
N TRP A 66 -1.30 -5.43 -15.49
CA TRP A 66 -0.38 -5.81 -14.42
C TRP A 66 -0.48 -7.30 -14.07
N LEU A 67 -1.69 -7.85 -14.00
CA LEU A 67 -1.89 -9.29 -13.77
C LEU A 67 -1.31 -10.14 -14.89
N GLU A 68 -1.47 -9.72 -16.15
CA GLU A 68 -0.89 -10.40 -17.31
C GLU A 68 0.65 -10.42 -17.25
N GLU A 69 1.28 -9.31 -16.88
CA GLU A 69 2.73 -9.23 -16.69
C GLU A 69 3.20 -10.18 -15.57
N ARG A 70 2.56 -10.14 -14.40
CA ARG A 70 2.92 -11.04 -13.27
C ARG A 70 2.71 -12.50 -13.64
N TYR A 71 1.67 -12.81 -14.41
CA TYR A 71 1.43 -14.16 -14.92
C TYR A 71 2.55 -14.62 -15.86
N ARG A 72 2.99 -13.76 -16.80
CA ARG A 72 4.10 -14.07 -17.71
C ARG A 72 5.42 -14.31 -16.96
N GLU A 73 5.72 -13.49 -15.94
CA GLU A 73 6.88 -13.70 -15.08
C GLU A 73 6.83 -15.05 -14.36
N TRP A 74 5.67 -15.37 -13.79
CA TRP A 74 5.45 -16.64 -13.10
C TRP A 74 5.63 -17.85 -14.03
N VAL A 75 5.05 -17.81 -15.24
CA VAL A 75 5.23 -18.85 -16.26
C VAL A 75 6.69 -18.97 -16.71
N GLY A 76 7.41 -17.84 -16.79
CA GLY A 76 8.83 -17.80 -17.09
C GLY A 76 9.76 -18.28 -15.97
N GLY A 77 9.21 -18.73 -14.83
CA GLY A 77 9.99 -19.17 -13.67
C GLY A 77 10.57 -18.03 -12.83
N ASN A 78 10.24 -16.77 -13.14
CA ASN A 78 10.56 -15.62 -12.32
C ASN A 78 9.46 -15.43 -11.28
N PHE A 79 9.62 -16.06 -10.12
CA PHE A 79 8.76 -15.84 -8.97
C PHE A 79 9.14 -14.50 -8.36
N GLY A 80 8.60 -13.40 -8.90
CA GLY A 80 8.82 -12.06 -8.38
C GLY A 80 8.64 -12.07 -6.86
N MET A 81 9.74 -11.93 -6.13
CA MET A 81 9.73 -11.79 -4.68
C MET A 81 9.87 -10.31 -4.38
N ASN A 82 9.08 -9.82 -3.43
CA ASN A 82 9.28 -8.47 -2.92
C ASN A 82 10.70 -8.41 -2.35
N GLU A 83 11.42 -7.31 -2.60
CA GLU A 83 12.85 -7.20 -2.28
C GLU A 83 13.15 -7.18 -0.77
N ARG A 84 12.15 -7.37 0.10
CA ARG A 84 12.26 -7.40 1.57
C ARG A 84 13.12 -6.25 2.11
N HIS A 85 13.01 -5.08 1.49
CA HIS A 85 13.68 -3.89 2.01
C HIS A 85 13.20 -3.63 3.43
N SER A 86 14.13 -3.29 4.32
CA SER A 86 13.78 -2.86 5.67
C SER A 86 13.04 -1.54 5.57
N ILE A 87 11.83 -1.51 6.10
CA ILE A 87 11.08 -0.27 6.23
C ILE A 87 11.77 0.57 7.28
N PRO A 88 11.99 1.87 7.04
CA PRO A 88 12.38 2.78 8.10
C PRO A 88 11.27 2.82 9.15
N ILE A 89 11.42 2.03 10.21
CA ILE A 89 10.50 1.99 11.36
C ILE A 89 10.55 3.30 12.17
N ASP A 90 11.60 4.09 11.93
CA ASP A 90 11.88 5.39 12.55
C ASP A 90 10.85 6.48 12.21
N GLY A 91 9.70 6.14 11.61
CA GLY A 91 8.52 7.01 11.44
C GLY A 91 7.20 6.39 11.92
N LEU A 92 7.20 5.09 12.26
CA LEU A 92 6.01 4.29 12.53
C LEU A 92 5.81 4.02 14.03
N THR A 93 6.69 4.55 14.88
CA THR A 93 6.59 4.38 16.32
C THR A 93 5.32 5.03 16.87
N TRP A 94 4.75 4.44 17.94
CA TRP A 94 3.63 5.03 18.68
C TRP A 94 3.86 6.49 19.05
N LYS A 95 5.11 6.84 19.41
CA LYS A 95 5.49 8.20 19.81
C LYS A 95 5.36 9.21 18.66
N GLN A 96 5.64 8.80 17.43
CA GLN A 96 5.55 9.66 16.24
C GLN A 96 4.12 9.74 15.72
N GLN A 97 3.39 8.64 15.71
CA GLN A 97 1.98 8.64 15.33
C GLN A 97 1.13 9.46 16.32
N ALA A 98 1.41 9.36 17.63
CA ALA A 98 0.77 10.21 18.63
C ALA A 98 1.07 11.71 18.44
N ARG A 99 2.29 12.07 18.01
CA ARG A 99 2.63 13.46 17.66
C ARG A 99 1.80 14.01 16.52
N LYS A 100 1.47 13.21 15.48
CA LYS A 100 0.60 13.65 14.38
C LYS A 100 -0.82 14.00 14.85
N ILE A 101 -1.30 13.32 15.90
CA ILE A 101 -2.63 13.57 16.48
C ILE A 101 -2.59 14.82 17.38
N TRP A 102 -1.55 14.97 18.19
CA TRP A 102 -1.45 16.04 19.19
C TRP A 102 -0.82 17.35 18.69
N MET A 103 -0.16 17.37 17.54
CA MET A 103 0.45 18.58 16.95
C MET A 103 -0.32 19.16 15.76
N LYS A 104 -1.60 18.81 15.55
CA LYS A 104 -2.43 19.56 14.60
C LYS A 104 -2.45 21.03 15.04
N PRO A 105 -2.14 22.01 14.16
CA PRO A 105 -2.36 23.41 14.48
C PRO A 105 -3.84 23.55 14.83
N GLN A 106 -4.15 24.23 15.93
CA GLN A 106 -5.51 24.73 16.10
C GLN A 106 -5.80 25.58 14.86
N ALA A 107 -6.75 25.15 14.03
CA ALA A 107 -7.26 25.98 12.96
C ALA A 107 -7.71 27.28 13.62
N MET A 108 -7.01 28.39 13.33
CA MET A 108 -7.41 29.71 13.77
C MET A 108 -8.74 30.05 13.10
N GLY A 109 -9.71 30.46 13.91
CA GLY A 109 -10.73 31.47 13.63
C GLY A 109 -11.66 31.22 12.45
#